data_AF-A0A510TJ83-F1
#
_entry.id   AF-A0A510TJ83-F1
#
_cell.length_a   1.000
_cell.length_b   1.000
_cell.length_c   1.000
_cell.angle_alpha   90.00
_cell.angle_beta   90.00
_cell.angle_gamma   90.00
#
_symmetry.space_group_name_H-M   'P 1'
#
loop_
_entity.id
_entity.type
_entity.pdbx_description
1 polymer ?
#
loop_
_entity_poly.entity_id
_entity_poly.type
_entity_poly.pdbx_seq_one_letter_code
_entity_poly.pdbx_strand_id
1 'polypeptide(L)'
;MSRALPKYDKRRVAVIGGAAAVVLSGAVIAGSALAGTPDGSDGAANARTLAAAGTITCPDVASRLPAVPASAKAEVDRNLTLLQTQINEANTRLARTVGQGGPNFVNNAILGPLKDKRASTIDRIAIAIGRTTTKPTGLDTLAACTLTK
;
A
#
# COMPACT_ATOMS: atom_id res chain seq x y z
N MET A 1 -5.35 -50.97 -34.41
CA MET A 1 -5.12 -49.92 -35.43
C MET A 1 -5.03 -48.59 -34.69
N SER A 2 -3.97 -48.31 -33.93
CA SER A 2 -2.68 -47.78 -34.40
C SER A 2 -2.86 -46.62 -35.39
N ARG A 3 -2.63 -45.40 -34.92
CA ARG A 3 -1.79 -44.40 -35.60
C ARG A 3 -1.40 -43.29 -34.62
N ALA A 4 -0.09 -43.08 -34.59
CA ALA A 4 0.67 -42.27 -33.65
C ALA A 4 0.82 -40.81 -34.12
N LEU A 5 1.30 -39.99 -33.17
CA LEU A 5 1.69 -38.58 -33.23
C LEU A 5 2.67 -38.24 -34.38
N PRO A 6 2.85 -36.94 -34.68
CA PRO A 6 4.20 -36.40 -34.42
C PRO A 6 4.23 -35.00 -33.76
N LYS A 7 5.03 -34.96 -32.69
CA LYS A 7 5.98 -33.93 -32.24
C LYS A 7 5.90 -32.56 -32.92
N TYR A 8 5.56 -31.53 -32.15
CA TYR A 8 5.82 -30.15 -32.52
C TYR A 8 7.32 -29.85 -32.30
N ASP A 9 7.99 -29.53 -33.39
CA ASP A 9 9.44 -29.52 -33.52
C ASP A 9 10.10 -28.23 -33.02
N LYS A 10 11.31 -28.46 -32.52
CA LYS A 10 12.29 -27.54 -31.98
C LYS A 10 12.89 -26.69 -33.11
N ARG A 11 12.52 -25.42 -33.24
CA ARG A 11 13.21 -24.44 -34.11
C ARG A 11 13.74 -23.30 -33.24
N ARG A 12 14.94 -23.44 -32.67
CA ARG A 12 16.20 -22.88 -33.21
C ARG A 12 16.02 -21.45 -33.72
N VAL A 13 16.02 -20.48 -32.80
CA VAL A 13 16.27 -19.07 -33.15
C VAL A 13 17.79 -18.89 -33.18
N ALA A 14 18.29 -18.69 -34.40
CA ALA A 14 19.68 -18.44 -34.70
C ALA A 14 20.06 -17.01 -34.27
N VAL A 15 21.18 -16.89 -33.56
CA VAL A 15 21.90 -15.64 -33.33
C VAL A 15 22.82 -15.44 -34.52
N ILE A 16 22.56 -14.42 -35.34
CA ILE A 16 23.53 -13.88 -36.31
C ILE A 16 23.46 -12.36 -36.21
N GLY A 17 24.62 -11.76 -35.92
CA GLY A 17 24.78 -10.35 -35.60
C GLY A 17 24.73 -9.40 -36.78
N GLY A 18 24.68 -8.11 -36.45
CA GLY A 18 24.90 -6.99 -37.34
C GLY A 18 25.16 -5.74 -36.49
N ALA A 19 26.42 -5.32 -36.44
CA ALA A 19 26.87 -4.15 -35.72
C ALA A 19 26.48 -2.86 -36.48
N ALA A 20 25.96 -1.87 -35.75
CA ALA A 20 25.97 -0.47 -36.17
C ALA A 20 26.45 0.36 -34.97
N ALA A 21 27.63 0.97 -35.14
CA ALA A 21 28.28 1.82 -34.17
C ALA A 21 27.48 3.12 -33.96
N VAL A 22 27.18 3.45 -32.70
CA VAL A 22 26.76 4.80 -32.31
C VAL A 22 27.72 5.27 -31.22
N VAL A 23 28.55 6.23 -31.59
CA VAL A 23 29.50 6.90 -30.70
C VAL A 23 28.70 7.77 -29.72
N LEU A 24 28.66 7.37 -28.45
CA LEU A 24 28.22 8.22 -27.36
C LEU A 24 29.40 8.41 -26.40
N SER A 25 29.94 9.62 -26.45
CA SER A 25 31.03 10.10 -25.62
C SER A 25 30.72 9.95 -24.12
N GLY A 26 31.68 9.38 -23.38
CA GLY A 26 31.91 9.73 -21.97
C GLY A 26 31.33 8.81 -20.90
N ALA A 27 31.82 7.58 -20.80
CA ALA A 27 31.84 6.85 -19.53
C ALA A 27 33.28 6.47 -19.21
N VAL A 28 33.86 7.10 -18.19
CA VAL A 28 35.09 6.61 -17.54
C VAL A 28 34.70 6.08 -16.18
N ILE A 29 35.00 4.80 -16.00
CA ILE A 29 34.77 3.97 -14.82
C ILE A 29 35.87 4.28 -13.80
N ALA A 30 35.51 4.46 -12.53
CA ALA A 30 36.37 4.19 -11.38
C ALA A 30 35.43 3.83 -10.22
N GLY A 31 35.56 2.71 -9.51
CA GLY A 31 36.78 2.08 -9.03
C GLY A 31 36.67 2.12 -7.50
N SER A 32 36.45 0.97 -6.87
CA SER A 32 36.46 0.85 -5.41
C SER A 32 37.88 1.12 -4.89
N ALA A 33 38.10 2.23 -4.21
CA ALA A 33 39.26 2.43 -3.33
C ALA A 33 39.02 3.54 -2.30
N LEU A 34 39.40 3.23 -1.08
CA LEU A 34 39.40 4.00 0.15
C LEU A 34 40.39 5.18 0.07
N ALA A 35 40.00 6.40 0.48
CA ALA A 35 40.81 7.42 1.20
C ALA A 35 40.23 8.83 1.01
N GLY A 36 40.21 9.60 2.10
CA GLY A 36 39.43 10.83 2.23
C GLY A 36 40.01 12.09 1.59
N THR A 37 39.15 13.11 1.52
CA THR A 37 39.36 14.50 1.99
C THR A 37 38.04 15.25 1.73
N PRO A 38 37.54 16.05 2.69
CA PRO A 38 36.30 16.80 2.53
C PRO A 38 36.59 18.05 1.71
N ASP A 39 35.86 18.25 0.61
CA ASP A 39 35.82 19.54 -0.06
C ASP A 39 34.37 19.99 -0.16
N GLY A 40 34.14 21.19 0.36
CA GLY A 40 32.84 21.82 0.44
C GLY A 40 32.33 22.10 -0.96
N SER A 41 31.13 21.61 -1.24
CA SER A 41 30.29 22.14 -2.30
C SER A 41 28.87 22.11 -1.76
N ASP A 42 28.48 23.26 -1.21
CA ASP A 42 27.15 23.64 -0.76
C ASP A 42 26.13 23.55 -1.91
N GLY A 43 25.82 22.34 -2.33
CA GLY A 43 24.56 22.02 -2.96
C GLY A 43 23.54 21.93 -1.85
N ALA A 44 22.92 23.07 -1.50
CA ALA A 44 21.73 23.15 -0.67
C ALA A 44 20.59 22.32 -1.30
N ALA A 45 20.69 21.00 -1.15
CA ALA A 45 19.56 20.12 -1.10
C ALA A 45 18.68 20.75 -0.03
N ASN A 46 17.61 21.39 -0.49
CA ASN A 46 16.56 21.90 0.36
C ASN A 46 16.02 20.68 1.10
N ALA A 47 16.66 20.32 2.21
CA ALA A 47 16.12 19.52 3.27
C ALA A 47 15.02 20.39 3.87
N ARG A 48 13.92 20.52 3.10
CA ARG A 48 12.61 20.81 3.64
C ARG A 48 12.47 19.77 4.72
N THR A 49 12.61 20.19 5.96
CA THR A 49 12.17 19.45 7.13
C THR A 49 10.77 18.99 6.78
N LEU A 50 10.63 17.72 6.38
CA LEU A 50 9.33 17.12 6.08
C LEU A 50 8.55 17.31 7.38
N ALA A 51 7.64 18.29 7.40
CA ALA A 51 6.80 18.54 8.56
C ALA A 51 6.20 17.19 8.94
N ALA A 52 6.51 16.71 10.15
CA ALA A 52 6.28 15.32 10.54
C ALA A 52 4.91 14.86 10.04
N ALA A 53 4.89 13.81 9.22
CA ALA A 53 3.62 13.22 8.79
C ALA A 53 2.84 12.94 10.08
N GLY A 54 1.63 13.48 10.21
CA GLY A 54 0.78 13.07 11.32
C GLY A 54 0.54 11.56 11.26
N THR A 55 -0.09 10.99 12.27
CA THR A 55 -0.53 9.60 12.26
C THR A 55 -2.05 9.55 12.12
N ILE A 56 -2.54 8.61 11.32
CA ILE A 56 -3.98 8.37 11.21
C ILE A 56 -4.42 7.51 12.39
N THR A 57 -5.34 8.04 13.19
CA THR A 57 -5.97 7.35 14.32
C THR A 57 -7.42 7.05 13.97
N CYS A 58 -7.80 5.78 14.09
CA CYS A 58 -9.17 5.33 13.85
C CYS A 58 -9.77 4.72 15.13
N PRO A 59 -11.09 4.85 15.34
CA PRO A 59 -11.78 4.14 16.41
C PRO A 59 -11.56 2.63 16.30
N ASP A 60 -11.39 2.00 17.46
CA ASP A 60 -11.38 0.53 17.52
C ASP A 60 -12.81 0.00 17.34
N VAL A 61 -12.95 -0.91 16.37
CA VAL A 61 -14.21 -1.57 16.07
C VAL A 61 -14.40 -2.78 16.98
N ALA A 62 -13.32 -3.52 17.29
CA ALA A 62 -13.40 -4.77 18.04
C ALA A 62 -14.02 -4.58 19.43
N SER A 63 -13.62 -3.53 20.14
CA SER A 63 -14.16 -3.19 21.47
C SER A 63 -15.61 -2.67 21.46
N ARG A 64 -16.18 -2.37 20.29
CA ARG A 64 -17.55 -1.87 20.12
C ARG A 64 -18.50 -2.94 19.55
N LEU A 65 -17.98 -4.10 19.18
CA LEU A 65 -18.81 -5.20 18.70
C LEU A 65 -19.54 -5.86 19.88
N PRO A 66 -20.81 -6.30 19.67
CA PRO A 66 -21.49 -7.15 20.64
C PRO A 66 -20.83 -8.55 20.70
N ALA A 67 -21.38 -9.44 21.53
CA ALA A 67 -20.94 -10.83 21.58
C ALA A 67 -20.96 -11.46 20.18
N VAL A 68 -19.77 -11.82 19.67
CA VAL A 68 -19.59 -12.40 18.34
C VAL A 68 -19.83 -13.91 18.42
N PRO A 69 -20.80 -14.46 17.67
CA PRO A 69 -21.05 -15.90 17.65
C PRO A 69 -19.84 -16.68 17.10
N ALA A 70 -19.59 -17.88 17.63
CA ALA A 70 -18.44 -18.70 17.25
C ALA A 70 -18.37 -19.01 15.74
N SER A 71 -19.53 -19.17 15.10
CA SER A 71 -19.67 -19.39 13.66
C SER A 71 -19.25 -18.18 12.81
N ALA A 72 -19.36 -16.96 13.32
CA ALA A 72 -18.97 -15.73 12.63
C ALA A 72 -17.54 -15.27 12.97
N LYS A 73 -16.94 -15.80 14.04
CA LYS A 73 -15.68 -15.31 14.60
C LYS A 73 -14.53 -15.25 13.58
N ALA A 74 -14.33 -16.31 12.80
CA ALA A 74 -13.26 -16.34 11.79
C ALA A 74 -13.47 -15.29 10.67
N GLU A 75 -14.72 -14.98 10.29
CA GLU A 75 -15.02 -13.94 9.32
C GLU A 75 -14.80 -12.55 9.91
N VAL A 76 -15.23 -12.32 11.16
CA VAL A 76 -15.01 -11.06 11.88
C VAL A 76 -13.51 -10.79 12.04
N ASP A 77 -12.73 -11.76 12.51
CA ASP A 77 -11.29 -11.61 12.75
C ASP A 77 -10.51 -11.27 11.45
N ARG A 78 -10.90 -11.85 10.31
CA ARG A 78 -10.34 -11.49 9.00
C ARG A 78 -10.66 -10.05 8.60
N ASN A 79 -11.89 -9.59 8.83
CA ASN A 79 -12.26 -8.21 8.53
C ASN A 79 -11.61 -7.21 9.49
N LEU A 80 -11.42 -7.55 10.77
CA LEU A 80 -10.67 -6.72 11.71
C LEU A 80 -9.20 -6.57 11.28
N THR A 81 -8.58 -7.65 10.81
CA THR A 81 -7.24 -7.60 10.21
C THR A 81 -7.23 -6.69 8.98
N LEU A 82 -8.23 -6.80 8.11
CA LEU A 82 -8.34 -5.95 6.92
C LEU A 82 -8.48 -4.46 7.26
N LEU A 83 -9.22 -4.11 8.32
CA LEU A 83 -9.30 -2.73 8.82
C LEU A 83 -7.92 -2.20 9.21
N GLN A 84 -7.09 -3.01 9.87
CA GLN A 84 -5.73 -2.61 10.23
C GLN A 84 -4.84 -2.43 8.99
N THR A 85 -4.96 -3.31 8.00
CA THR A 85 -4.25 -3.16 6.72
C THR A 85 -4.60 -1.84 6.03
N GLN A 86 -5.88 -1.47 5.99
CA GLN A 86 -6.32 -0.20 5.39
C GLN A 86 -5.73 1.02 6.11
N ILE A 87 -5.62 0.98 7.44
CA ILE A 87 -4.95 2.03 8.23
C ILE A 87 -3.47 2.12 7.87
N ASN A 88 -2.77 0.99 7.79
CA ASN A 88 -1.34 0.94 7.47
C ASN A 88 -1.06 1.47 6.06
N GLU A 89 -1.89 1.12 5.08
CA GLU A 89 -1.82 1.66 3.72
C GLU A 89 -2.03 3.18 3.71
N ALA A 90 -3.02 3.68 4.46
CA ALA A 90 -3.29 5.11 4.54
C ALA A 90 -2.14 5.88 5.22
N ASN A 91 -1.56 5.34 6.30
CA ASN A 91 -0.38 5.90 6.95
C ASN A 91 0.84 5.90 6.01
N THR A 92 1.04 4.83 5.24
CA THR A 92 2.11 4.77 4.23
C THR A 92 1.93 5.83 3.14
N ARG A 93 0.69 6.02 2.66
CA ARG A 93 0.36 7.07 1.68
C ARG A 93 0.58 8.46 2.28
N LEU A 94 0.18 8.69 3.52
CA LEU A 94 0.39 9.94 4.23
C LEU A 94 1.87 10.28 4.34
N ALA A 95 2.71 9.34 4.77
CA ALA A 95 4.15 9.53 4.87
C ALA A 95 4.81 9.85 3.51
N ARG A 96 4.33 9.22 2.43
CA ARG A 96 4.85 9.46 1.07
C ARG A 96 4.42 10.78 0.43
N THR A 97 3.33 11.37 0.91
CA THR A 97 2.72 12.57 0.33
C THR A 97 2.87 13.80 1.21
N VAL A 98 3.70 13.73 2.26
CA VAL A 98 4.03 14.89 3.09
C VAL A 98 4.60 16.01 2.23
N GLY A 99 4.03 17.21 2.37
CA GLY A 99 4.42 18.38 1.58
C GLY A 99 3.87 18.41 0.16
N GLN A 100 3.03 17.44 -0.24
CA GLN A 100 2.36 17.40 -1.54
C GLN A 100 0.85 17.62 -1.37
N GLY A 101 0.24 18.42 -2.25
CA GLY A 101 -1.23 18.50 -2.36
C GLY A 101 -1.95 19.56 -1.50
N GLY A 102 -1.29 20.58 -0.96
CA GLY A 102 -2.01 21.65 -0.26
C GLY A 102 -2.76 21.20 1.02
N PRO A 103 -3.48 22.12 1.68
CA PRO A 103 -3.95 21.89 3.06
C PRO A 103 -5.07 20.83 3.18
N ASN A 104 -5.83 20.57 2.11
CA ASN A 104 -6.98 19.65 2.14
C ASN A 104 -6.71 18.26 1.53
N PHE A 105 -5.51 18.00 1.00
CA PHE A 105 -5.23 16.74 0.32
C PHE A 105 -5.34 15.52 1.25
N VAL A 106 -4.88 15.63 2.49
CA VAL A 106 -5.00 14.50 3.43
C VAL A 106 -6.48 14.16 3.67
N ASN A 107 -7.34 15.17 3.85
CA ASN A 107 -8.77 14.95 4.05
C ASN A 107 -9.43 14.31 2.83
N ASN A 108 -9.17 14.84 1.63
CA ASN A 108 -9.85 14.42 0.41
C ASN A 108 -9.29 13.13 -0.21
N ALA A 109 -7.97 12.96 -0.21
CA ALA A 109 -7.31 11.86 -0.93
C ALA A 109 -6.93 10.68 -0.01
N ILE A 110 -6.83 10.91 1.30
CA ILE A 110 -6.42 9.87 2.26
C ILE A 110 -7.59 9.51 3.18
N LEU A 111 -8.11 10.46 3.97
CA LEU A 111 -9.14 10.17 4.97
C LEU A 111 -10.51 9.84 4.34
N GLY A 112 -10.91 10.52 3.27
CA GLY A 112 -12.15 10.22 2.55
C GLY A 112 -12.21 8.76 2.05
N PRO A 113 -11.28 8.34 1.16
CA PRO A 113 -11.25 6.96 0.68
C PRO A 113 -11.03 5.91 1.79
N LEU A 114 -10.29 6.26 2.85
CA LEU A 114 -10.11 5.38 4.01
C LEU A 114 -11.44 5.17 4.75
N LYS A 115 -12.21 6.23 4.98
CA LYS A 115 -13.53 6.16 5.63
C LYS A 115 -14.46 5.24 4.85
N ASP A 116 -14.54 5.37 3.53
CA ASP A 116 -15.44 4.56 2.70
C ASP A 116 -15.05 3.07 2.71
N LYS A 117 -13.75 2.77 2.59
CA LYS A 117 -13.23 1.38 2.68
C LYS A 117 -13.50 0.76 4.06
N ARG A 118 -13.30 1.53 5.14
CA ARG A 118 -13.59 1.08 6.50
C ARG A 118 -15.08 0.86 6.71
N ALA A 119 -15.94 1.77 6.24
CA ALA A 119 -17.39 1.65 6.34
C ALA A 119 -17.89 0.37 5.67
N SER A 120 -17.41 0.08 4.46
CA SER A 120 -17.71 -1.17 3.75
C SER A 120 -17.27 -2.41 4.54
N THR A 121 -16.07 -2.38 5.12
CA THR A 121 -15.54 -3.51 5.90
C THR A 121 -16.32 -3.71 7.20
N ILE A 122 -16.73 -2.62 7.86
CA ILE A 122 -17.56 -2.64 9.06
C ILE A 122 -18.96 -3.19 8.75
N ASP A 123 -19.58 -2.80 7.65
CA ASP A 123 -20.88 -3.36 7.25
C ASP A 123 -20.77 -4.88 6.97
N ARG A 124 -19.66 -5.34 6.38
CA ARG A 124 -19.39 -6.79 6.24
C ARG A 124 -19.31 -7.50 7.59
N ILE A 125 -18.70 -6.90 8.60
CA ILE A 125 -18.68 -7.44 9.98
C ILE A 125 -20.11 -7.50 10.54
N ALA A 126 -20.88 -6.42 10.40
CA ALA A 126 -22.25 -6.36 10.87
C ALA A 126 -23.13 -7.43 10.21
N ILE A 127 -22.99 -7.62 8.89
CA ILE A 127 -23.70 -8.68 8.14
C ILE A 127 -23.27 -10.07 8.62
N ALA A 128 -21.96 -10.31 8.82
CA ALA A 128 -21.46 -11.61 9.29
C ALA A 128 -22.08 -12.00 10.65
N ILE A 129 -22.16 -11.05 11.58
CA ILE A 129 -22.84 -11.23 12.87
C ILE A 129 -24.35 -11.41 12.65
N GLY A 130 -24.96 -10.56 11.81
CA GLY A 130 -26.39 -10.53 11.50
C GLY A 130 -26.96 -11.80 10.83
N ARG A 131 -26.10 -12.66 10.26
CA ARG A 131 -26.51 -13.98 9.73
C ARG A 131 -26.81 -15.00 10.83
N THR A 132 -26.31 -14.76 12.04
CA THR A 132 -26.34 -15.72 13.15
C THR A 132 -27.09 -15.19 14.38
N THR A 133 -27.19 -13.86 14.49
CA THR A 133 -27.92 -13.15 15.55
C THR A 133 -28.46 -11.82 15.00
N THR A 134 -29.02 -10.97 15.86
CA THR A 134 -29.47 -9.63 15.48
C THR A 134 -28.30 -8.80 14.93
N LYS A 135 -28.47 -8.19 13.75
CA LYS A 135 -27.46 -7.34 13.11
C LYS A 135 -27.16 -6.12 14.02
N PRO A 136 -25.89 -5.87 14.40
CA PRO A 136 -25.53 -4.66 15.10
C PRO A 136 -25.69 -3.42 14.21
N THR A 137 -26.22 -2.34 14.78
CA THR A 137 -26.47 -1.06 14.10
C THR A 137 -25.55 0.04 14.65
N GLY A 138 -25.33 1.11 13.88
CA GLY A 138 -24.55 2.28 14.32
C GLY A 138 -23.02 2.11 14.30
N LEU A 139 -22.52 0.97 13.80
CA LEU A 139 -21.08 0.72 13.67
C LEU A 139 -20.42 1.60 12.58
N ASP A 140 -21.19 2.12 11.64
CA ASP A 140 -20.77 3.02 10.56
C ASP A 140 -20.10 4.30 11.09
N THR A 141 -20.51 4.77 12.27
CA THR A 141 -19.90 5.91 12.96
C THR A 141 -18.42 5.68 13.32
N LEU A 142 -17.99 4.41 13.42
CA LEU A 142 -16.61 4.01 13.74
C LEU A 142 -15.69 3.97 12.51
N ALA A 143 -16.24 4.21 11.31
CA ALA A 143 -15.47 4.22 10.06
C ALA A 143 -14.61 5.48 9.94
N ALA A 144 -15.03 6.60 10.55
CA ALA A 144 -14.33 7.87 10.47
C ALA A 144 -12.98 7.80 11.22
N CYS A 145 -11.91 8.13 10.51
CA CYS A 145 -10.57 8.26 11.06
C CYS A 145 -10.15 9.73 11.10
N THR A 146 -9.23 10.04 12.00
CA THR A 146 -8.71 11.39 12.20
C THR A 146 -7.21 11.40 11.99
N LEU A 147 -6.68 12.57 11.64
CA LEU A 147 -5.24 12.81 11.60
C LEU A 147 -4.82 13.44 12.94
N THR A 148 -3.96 12.75 13.66
CA THR A 148 -3.30 13.25 14.87
C THR A 148 -1.89 13.70 14.49
N LYS A 149 -1.45 14.88 14.92
CA LYS A 149 -0.14 15.43 14.56
C LYS A 149 0.68 15.73 15.80
#